data_AF-A0A4S8KJ90-F1
#
_entry.id   AF-A0A4S8KJ90-F1
#
_cell.length_a   1.000
_cell.length_b   1.000
_cell.length_c   1.000
_cell.angle_alpha   90.00
_cell.angle_beta   90.00
_cell.angle_gamma   90.00
#
_symmetry.space_group_name_H-M   'P 1'
#
loop_
_entity.id
_entity.type
_entity.pdbx_description
1 polymer ?
#
loop_
_entity_poly.entity_id
_entity_poly.type
_entity_poly.pdbx_seq_one_letter_code
_entity_poly.pdbx_strand_id
1 'polypeptide(L)'
;DPTEPPQVLFNLASQGYKLPPPPRDDGSDVEMHSISDNDGEGIDVKLTHLWRQFILDVTAKSPNMKKATAPSYLKLSPDDRAKITDALYKDMNFGELFVSCRYKYAGRDEFEKAFNYFFTPPGTLVAEGIQNYTNCKYWPKWQEYSAGPKTTSKAMHSALRELFMSLDWIPQAASDKMWNTSTKNTRDFTVLPVGHQGPAPRLLVRKTPIW
;
A
#
# COMPACT_ATOMS: atom_id res chain seq x y z
N ASP A 1 -6.99 11.11 -24.78
CA ASP A 1 -7.07 12.54 -24.45
C ASP A 1 -6.24 12.78 -23.19
N PRO A 2 -5.07 13.45 -23.23
CA PRO A 2 -4.26 13.62 -22.03
C PRO A 2 -4.00 15.09 -21.75
N THR A 3 -4.82 15.74 -20.91
CA THR A 3 -4.46 17.06 -20.35
C THR A 3 -5.22 17.43 -19.07
N GLU A 4 -5.88 16.49 -18.39
CA GLU A 4 -6.42 16.79 -17.07
C GLU A 4 -5.33 16.54 -16.01
N PRO A 5 -4.95 17.56 -15.22
CA PRO A 5 -3.97 17.38 -14.17
C PRO A 5 -4.49 16.31 -13.18
N PRO A 6 -3.58 15.49 -12.62
CA PRO A 6 -3.97 14.44 -11.70
C PRO A 6 -4.80 15.00 -10.53
N GLN A 7 -6.00 14.44 -10.32
CA GLN A 7 -6.88 14.87 -9.23
C GLN A 7 -6.17 14.80 -7.87
N VAL A 8 -6.10 15.93 -7.18
CA VAL A 8 -5.51 16.04 -5.84
C VAL A 8 -6.49 15.45 -4.81
N LEU A 9 -6.01 14.51 -3.99
CA LEU A 9 -6.82 13.76 -3.03
C LEU A 9 -6.85 14.38 -1.62
N PHE A 10 -5.97 15.34 -1.36
CA PHE A 10 -5.73 15.89 -0.04
C PHE A 10 -5.89 17.41 -0.03
N ASN A 11 -6.13 17.98 1.15
CA ASN A 11 -6.29 19.43 1.34
C ASN A 11 -5.72 19.88 2.69
N LEU A 12 -4.48 19.48 2.98
CA LEU A 12 -3.71 19.82 4.16
C LEU A 12 -3.05 21.21 4.01
N ALA A 13 -2.72 21.65 2.80
CA ALA A 13 -2.09 22.95 2.59
C ALA A 13 -3.01 24.10 3.02
N SER A 14 -4.32 24.01 2.75
CA SER A 14 -5.31 25.01 3.18
C SER A 14 -5.44 25.10 4.71
N GLN A 15 -5.02 24.05 5.43
CA GLN A 15 -4.99 23.99 6.89
C GLN A 15 -3.64 24.48 7.46
N GLY A 16 -2.73 24.97 6.61
CA GLY A 16 -1.43 25.51 7.01
C GLY A 16 -0.32 24.48 7.15
N TYR A 17 -0.55 23.21 6.80
CA TYR A 17 0.49 22.18 6.85
C TYR A 17 1.44 22.29 5.65
N LYS A 18 2.72 22.00 5.90
CA LYS A 18 3.79 21.99 4.89
C LYS A 18 4.73 20.81 5.15
N LEU A 19 5.24 20.21 4.07
CA LEU A 19 6.31 19.23 4.15
C LEU A 19 7.63 19.89 4.57
N PRO A 20 8.54 19.14 5.23
CA PRO A 20 9.89 19.63 5.44
C PRO A 20 10.56 19.94 4.08
N PRO A 21 11.50 20.91 4.04
CA PRO A 21 12.32 21.10 2.86
C PRO A 21 13.10 19.81 2.57
N PRO A 22 13.34 19.47 1.29
CA PRO A 22 14.13 18.30 0.95
C PRO A 22 15.52 18.39 1.62
N PRO A 23 16.12 17.25 2.02
CA PRO A 23 17.50 17.23 2.47
C PRO A 23 18.38 17.93 1.43
N ARG A 24 19.25 18.85 1.86
CA ARG A 24 20.25 19.41 0.94
C ARG A 24 21.22 18.29 0.59
N ASP A 25 21.15 17.82 -0.64
CA ASP A 25 22.18 16.99 -1.26
C ASP A 25 23.46 17.84 -1.34
N ASP A 26 24.49 17.44 -0.59
CA ASP A 26 25.81 18.08 -0.61
C ASP A 26 26.68 17.59 -1.77
N GLY A 27 26.13 16.79 -2.68
CA GLY A 27 26.78 16.35 -3.91
C GLY A 27 27.77 15.20 -3.70
N SER A 28 27.69 14.49 -2.59
CA SER A 28 28.56 13.34 -2.30
C SER A 28 28.02 12.04 -2.90
N ASP A 29 28.32 11.81 -4.17
CA ASP A 29 28.48 10.51 -4.85
C ASP A 29 27.34 9.45 -4.79
N VAL A 30 26.27 9.53 -5.61
CA VAL A 30 25.56 8.32 -6.14
C VAL A 30 24.77 8.59 -7.43
N GLU A 31 24.84 7.66 -8.40
CA GLU A 31 24.01 7.64 -9.62
C GLU A 31 22.50 7.70 -9.31
N MET A 32 21.85 8.75 -9.82
CA MET A 32 20.46 9.10 -9.54
C MET A 32 19.52 8.37 -10.50
N HIS A 33 18.81 7.34 -10.01
CA HIS A 33 17.55 6.95 -10.64
C HIS A 33 16.51 8.05 -10.35
N SER A 34 16.48 9.06 -11.21
CA SER A 34 15.63 10.23 -11.11
C SER A 34 14.14 9.84 -11.22
N ILE A 35 13.48 9.72 -10.07
CA ILE A 35 12.08 10.13 -10.01
C ILE A 35 12.16 11.65 -10.04
N SER A 36 11.54 12.27 -11.05
CA SER A 36 11.35 13.72 -11.08
C SER A 36 10.46 14.10 -9.89
N ASP A 37 11.07 14.27 -8.73
CA ASP A 37 10.46 14.97 -7.62
C ASP A 37 10.44 16.43 -8.05
N ASN A 38 9.27 16.86 -8.50
CA ASN A 38 9.04 18.25 -8.83
C ASN A 38 9.04 19.03 -7.52
N ASP A 39 10.20 19.55 -7.13
CA ASP A 39 10.45 20.15 -5.81
C ASP A 39 9.55 21.34 -5.48
N GLY A 40 8.84 21.89 -6.48
CA GLY A 40 7.81 22.92 -6.32
C GLY A 40 6.42 22.42 -5.91
N GLU A 41 6.17 21.11 -5.87
CA GLU A 41 4.85 20.56 -5.54
C GLU A 41 4.53 20.66 -4.03
N GLY A 42 3.33 21.14 -3.73
CA GLY A 42 2.83 21.26 -2.36
C GLY A 42 2.53 19.90 -1.69
N ILE A 43 2.31 19.92 -0.38
CA ILE A 43 2.04 18.74 0.46
C ILE A 43 0.91 17.85 -0.10
N ASP A 44 -0.14 18.45 -0.64
CA ASP A 44 -1.33 17.71 -1.12
C ASP A 44 -1.05 16.90 -2.38
N VAL A 45 -0.27 17.46 -3.31
CA VAL A 45 0.13 16.77 -4.54
C VAL A 45 1.12 15.65 -4.20
N LYS A 46 2.11 15.93 -3.35
CA LYS A 46 3.08 14.93 -2.88
C LYS A 46 2.41 13.77 -2.13
N LEU A 47 1.44 14.04 -1.26
CA LEU A 47 0.70 13.00 -0.55
C LEU A 47 -0.22 12.21 -1.51
N THR A 48 -0.79 12.87 -2.53
CA THR A 48 -1.54 12.22 -3.62
C THR A 48 -0.66 11.24 -4.39
N HIS A 49 0.55 11.66 -4.77
CA HIS A 49 1.52 10.79 -5.43
C HIS A 49 1.95 9.63 -4.54
N LEU A 50 2.18 9.88 -3.24
CA LEU A 50 2.49 8.83 -2.27
C LEU A 50 1.39 7.77 -2.20
N TRP A 51 0.12 8.19 -2.08
CA TRP A 51 -1.03 7.29 -2.02
C TRP A 51 -1.14 6.42 -3.29
N ARG A 52 -1.01 7.03 -4.47
CA ARG A 52 -1.05 6.28 -5.73
C ARG A 52 0.11 5.31 -5.86
N GLN A 53 1.31 5.72 -5.47
CA GLN A 53 2.48 4.84 -5.46
C GLN A 53 2.29 3.68 -4.49
N PHE A 54 1.67 3.91 -3.33
CA PHE A 54 1.32 2.86 -2.37
C PHE A 54 0.42 1.78 -3.01
N ILE A 55 -0.65 2.20 -3.69
CA ILE A 55 -1.57 1.28 -4.39
C ILE A 55 -0.84 0.43 -5.43
N LEU A 56 0.01 1.07 -6.24
CA LEU A 56 0.81 0.40 -7.27
C LEU A 56 1.81 -0.59 -6.66
N ASP A 57 2.59 -0.14 -5.67
CA ASP A 57 3.63 -0.93 -5.04
C ASP A 57 3.07 -2.16 -4.31
N VAL A 58 2.05 -1.97 -3.48
CA VAL A 58 1.44 -3.08 -2.73
C VAL A 58 0.88 -4.11 -3.69
N THR A 59 0.23 -3.71 -4.78
CA THR A 59 -0.27 -4.65 -5.77
C THR A 59 0.86 -5.35 -6.52
N ALA A 60 1.91 -4.62 -6.90
CA ALA A 60 3.07 -5.19 -7.59
C ALA A 60 3.82 -6.22 -6.74
N LYS A 61 3.80 -6.09 -5.41
CA LYS A 61 4.38 -7.06 -4.47
C LYS A 61 3.47 -8.24 -4.12
N SER A 62 2.33 -8.39 -4.81
CA SER A 62 1.47 -9.58 -4.65
C SER A 62 2.28 -10.86 -4.90
N PRO A 63 2.12 -11.90 -4.05
CA PRO A 63 2.96 -13.09 -4.09
C PRO A 63 2.78 -13.92 -5.36
N ASN A 64 3.77 -14.75 -5.66
CA ASN A 64 3.74 -15.77 -6.72
C ASN A 64 3.46 -17.15 -6.14
N MET A 65 2.83 -18.06 -6.90
CA MET A 65 2.23 -19.29 -6.36
C MET A 65 3.20 -20.35 -5.84
N LYS A 66 4.43 -20.44 -6.35
CA LYS A 66 5.40 -21.50 -5.95
C LYS A 66 6.85 -21.06 -6.05
N LYS A 67 7.23 -20.44 -7.18
CA LYS A 67 8.58 -19.97 -7.50
C LYS A 67 8.52 -18.53 -7.97
N ALA A 68 9.65 -17.81 -7.93
CA ALA A 68 9.72 -16.42 -8.41
C ALA A 68 9.21 -16.26 -9.85
N THR A 69 9.35 -17.29 -10.69
CA THR A 69 8.90 -17.32 -12.09
C THR A 69 7.46 -17.79 -12.29
N ALA A 70 6.79 -18.27 -11.24
CA ALA A 70 5.39 -18.67 -11.32
C ALA A 70 4.49 -17.42 -11.42
N PRO A 71 3.33 -17.52 -12.09
CA PRO A 71 2.40 -16.41 -12.16
C PRO A 71 1.95 -15.98 -10.76
N SER A 72 1.67 -14.68 -10.65
CA SER A 72 1.16 -14.06 -9.42
C SER A 72 -0.20 -14.64 -9.06
N TYR A 73 -0.53 -14.64 -7.76
CA TYR A 73 -1.90 -14.97 -7.32
C TYR A 73 -2.93 -13.98 -7.83
N LEU A 74 -2.52 -12.76 -8.18
CA LEU A 74 -3.40 -11.69 -8.62
C LEU A 74 -3.40 -11.64 -10.16
N LYS A 75 -4.58 -11.82 -10.75
CA LYS A 75 -4.85 -12.02 -12.20
C LYS A 75 -4.78 -10.71 -13.00
N LEU A 76 -3.77 -9.87 -12.72
CA LEU A 76 -3.55 -8.65 -13.48
C LEU A 76 -2.40 -8.81 -14.45
N SER A 77 -2.64 -8.40 -15.69
CA SER A 77 -1.58 -8.27 -16.70
C SER A 77 -0.58 -7.17 -16.29
N PRO A 78 0.64 -7.16 -16.85
CA PRO A 78 1.59 -6.08 -16.64
C PRO A 78 1.02 -4.69 -16.97
N ASP A 79 0.21 -4.59 -18.02
CA ASP A 79 -0.41 -3.34 -18.46
C ASP A 79 -1.50 -2.87 -17.50
N ASP A 80 -2.30 -3.80 -16.97
CA ASP A 80 -3.32 -3.46 -15.97
C ASP A 80 -2.65 -3.02 -14.67
N ARG A 81 -1.53 -3.65 -14.29
CA ARG A 81 -0.76 -3.28 -13.10
C ARG A 81 -0.26 -1.84 -13.13
N ALA A 82 0.09 -1.31 -14.30
CA ALA A 82 0.54 0.07 -14.46
C ALA A 82 -0.60 1.10 -14.30
N LYS A 83 -1.86 0.67 -14.41
CA LYS A 83 -3.06 1.53 -14.41
C LYS A 83 -3.92 1.38 -13.17
N ILE A 84 -3.45 0.63 -12.16
CA ILE A 84 -4.22 0.36 -10.95
C ILE A 84 -4.52 1.66 -10.21
N THR A 85 -5.77 1.77 -9.76
CA THR A 85 -6.24 2.78 -8.81
C THR A 85 -6.79 2.09 -7.55
N ASP A 86 -7.23 2.89 -6.58
CA ASP A 86 -7.91 2.38 -5.38
C ASP A 86 -9.21 1.62 -5.69
N ALA A 87 -9.76 1.75 -6.90
CA ALA A 87 -10.90 0.96 -7.37
C ALA A 87 -10.66 -0.56 -7.30
N LEU A 88 -9.42 -1.01 -7.54
CA LEU A 88 -9.06 -2.43 -7.38
C LEU A 88 -9.36 -2.95 -5.98
N TYR A 89 -9.08 -2.12 -4.96
CA TYR A 89 -9.28 -2.45 -3.55
C TYR A 89 -10.72 -2.26 -3.05
N LYS A 90 -11.62 -1.84 -3.95
CA LYS A 90 -13.07 -1.75 -3.76
C LYS A 90 -13.82 -2.84 -4.53
N ASP A 91 -13.18 -3.45 -5.52
CA ASP A 91 -13.72 -4.58 -6.26
C ASP A 91 -13.70 -5.85 -5.41
N MET A 92 -14.88 -6.45 -5.25
CA MET A 92 -15.09 -7.67 -4.46
C MET A 92 -15.26 -8.91 -5.33
N ASN A 93 -15.11 -8.80 -6.66
CA ASN A 93 -15.13 -9.94 -7.56
C ASN A 93 -13.78 -10.68 -7.52
N PHE A 94 -13.54 -11.39 -6.44
CA PHE A 94 -12.29 -12.12 -6.21
C PHE A 94 -12.09 -13.26 -7.21
N GLY A 95 -13.16 -13.79 -7.80
CA GLY A 95 -13.10 -14.74 -8.90
C GLY A 95 -12.33 -14.19 -10.10
N GLU A 96 -12.50 -12.91 -10.42
CA GLU A 96 -11.76 -12.22 -11.48
C GLU A 96 -10.39 -11.72 -11.02
N LEU A 97 -10.24 -11.31 -9.75
CA LEU A 97 -9.00 -10.73 -9.26
C LEU A 97 -7.93 -11.75 -8.87
N PHE A 98 -8.31 -12.95 -8.41
CA PHE A 98 -7.39 -13.89 -7.79
C PHE A 98 -7.47 -15.29 -8.41
N VAL A 99 -6.32 -15.97 -8.50
CA VAL A 99 -6.23 -17.40 -8.79
C VAL A 99 -6.67 -18.22 -7.58
N SER A 100 -6.21 -17.80 -6.40
CA SER A 100 -6.68 -18.27 -5.10
C SER A 100 -6.32 -17.25 -4.03
N CYS A 101 -7.12 -17.21 -2.97
CA CYS A 101 -6.87 -16.34 -1.82
C CYS A 101 -7.47 -16.96 -0.55
N ARG A 102 -7.10 -16.37 0.58
CA ARG A 102 -7.72 -16.59 1.87
C ARG A 102 -8.28 -15.26 2.32
N TYR A 103 -9.54 -15.20 2.69
CA TYR A 103 -10.12 -13.97 3.24
C TYR A 103 -10.72 -14.22 4.61
N LYS A 104 -10.77 -13.16 5.42
CA LYS A 104 -11.60 -13.12 6.61
C LYS A 104 -12.25 -11.76 6.76
N TYR A 105 -13.42 -11.74 7.39
CA TYR A 105 -14.02 -10.48 7.82
C TYR A 105 -13.14 -9.82 8.86
N ALA A 106 -12.93 -8.53 8.70
CA ALA A 106 -12.10 -7.75 9.58
C ALA A 106 -12.84 -6.49 10.00
N GLY A 107 -12.83 -6.25 11.31
CA GLY A 107 -13.34 -5.02 11.88
C GLY A 107 -12.40 -3.85 11.64
N ARG A 108 -12.80 -2.68 12.17
CA ARG A 108 -12.01 -1.45 12.09
C ARG A 108 -10.60 -1.63 12.67
N ASP A 109 -10.46 -2.32 13.79
CA ASP A 109 -9.19 -2.47 14.49
C ASP A 109 -8.16 -3.30 13.71
N GLU A 110 -8.62 -4.27 12.92
CA GLU A 110 -7.72 -5.08 12.09
C GLU A 110 -7.25 -4.33 10.86
N PHE A 111 -8.13 -3.54 10.24
CA PHE A 111 -7.75 -2.58 9.20
C PHE A 111 -6.80 -1.52 9.75
N GLU A 112 -7.03 -1.02 10.97
CA GLU A 112 -6.14 -0.07 11.64
C GLU A 112 -4.76 -0.66 11.85
N LYS A 113 -4.70 -1.90 12.32
CA LYS A 113 -3.45 -2.61 12.53
C LYS A 113 -2.69 -2.79 11.22
N ALA A 114 -3.37 -3.19 10.15
CA ALA A 114 -2.76 -3.31 8.83
C ALA A 114 -2.29 -1.96 8.28
N PHE A 115 -3.09 -0.91 8.45
CA PHE A 115 -2.73 0.47 8.09
C PHE A 115 -1.43 0.89 8.77
N ASN A 116 -1.29 0.64 10.07
CA ASN A 116 -0.09 0.98 10.83
C ASN A 116 1.16 0.18 10.41
N TYR A 117 0.99 -0.95 9.72
CA TYR A 117 2.12 -1.65 9.09
C TYR A 117 2.51 -1.03 7.74
N PHE A 118 1.55 -0.55 6.95
CA PHE A 118 1.82 0.13 5.68
C PHE A 118 2.30 1.58 5.85
N PHE A 119 1.77 2.28 6.83
CA PHE A 119 2.11 3.64 7.18
C PHE A 119 2.42 3.69 8.67
N THR A 120 3.67 3.36 9.01
CA THR A 120 4.10 3.35 10.41
C THR A 120 3.83 4.70 11.06
N PRO A 121 3.23 4.72 12.27
CA PRO A 121 3.02 5.96 12.99
C PRO A 121 4.32 6.76 13.12
N PRO A 122 4.29 8.10 13.01
CA PRO A 122 5.49 8.91 13.11
C PRO A 122 6.29 8.63 14.40
N GLY A 123 7.58 8.34 14.27
CA GLY A 123 8.49 8.01 15.38
C GLY A 123 8.53 6.52 15.76
N THR A 124 7.87 5.64 15.00
CA THR A 124 7.96 4.17 15.22
C THR A 124 9.26 3.63 14.66
N LEU A 125 10.00 2.86 15.46
CA LEU A 125 11.17 2.12 14.98
C LEU A 125 10.72 0.97 14.08
N VAL A 126 11.29 0.93 12.88
CA VAL A 126 11.05 -0.11 11.89
C VAL A 126 11.87 -1.35 12.28
N ALA A 127 11.22 -2.51 12.39
CA ALA A 127 11.91 -3.75 12.74
C ALA A 127 12.96 -4.14 11.69
N GLU A 128 13.98 -4.90 12.10
CA GLU A 128 14.94 -5.48 11.16
C GLU A 128 14.31 -6.66 10.39
N GLY A 129 14.79 -6.93 9.17
CA GLY A 129 14.37 -8.11 8.39
C GLY A 129 13.00 -8.00 7.70
N ILE A 130 12.51 -6.78 7.47
CA ILE A 130 11.20 -6.55 6.85
C ILE A 130 11.20 -6.94 5.36
N GLN A 131 10.27 -7.82 4.98
CA GLN A 131 10.12 -8.28 3.61
C GLN A 131 9.17 -7.38 2.81
N ASN A 132 9.59 -7.05 1.58
CA ASN A 132 8.84 -6.31 0.55
C ASN A 132 8.62 -4.82 0.79
N TYR A 133 8.60 -4.31 2.03
CA TYR A 133 8.39 -2.88 2.28
C TYR A 133 9.52 -1.99 1.76
N THR A 134 10.77 -2.33 2.06
CA THR A 134 11.95 -1.57 1.60
C THR A 134 12.12 -1.58 0.08
N ASN A 135 11.52 -2.55 -0.61
CA ASN A 135 11.53 -2.66 -2.06
C ASN A 135 10.36 -1.92 -2.73
N CYS A 136 9.57 -1.16 -1.97
CA CYS A 136 8.49 -0.31 -2.46
C CYS A 136 8.97 1.14 -2.47
N LYS A 137 8.62 1.88 -3.53
CA LYS A 137 8.97 3.30 -3.71
C LYS A 137 8.24 4.21 -2.73
N TYR A 138 6.99 3.89 -2.37
CA TYR A 138 6.23 4.72 -1.43
C TYR A 138 6.83 4.68 -0.01
N TRP A 139 7.45 3.56 0.38
CA TRP A 139 7.89 3.33 1.75
C TRP A 139 8.97 4.32 2.23
N PRO A 140 10.13 4.49 1.54
CA PRO A 140 11.12 5.49 1.95
C PRO A 140 10.56 6.91 1.90
N LYS A 141 9.70 7.24 0.92
CA LYS A 141 9.04 8.56 0.86
C LYS A 141 8.13 8.80 2.06
N TRP A 142 7.39 7.79 2.51
CA TRP A 142 6.60 7.90 3.74
C TRP A 142 7.50 8.12 4.96
N GLN A 143 8.61 7.40 5.08
CA GLN A 143 9.55 7.60 6.19
C GLN A 143 10.08 9.04 6.21
N GLU A 144 10.51 9.55 5.05
CA GLU A 144 10.95 10.94 4.88
C GLU A 144 9.87 11.95 5.29
N TYR A 145 8.65 11.82 4.75
CA TYR A 145 7.56 12.75 5.05
C TYR A 145 7.17 12.70 6.53
N SER A 146 7.17 11.50 7.13
CA SER A 146 6.80 11.29 8.53
C SER A 146 7.86 11.78 9.53
N ALA A 147 9.12 11.94 9.11
CA ALA A 147 10.21 12.49 9.92
C ALA A 147 10.14 14.02 10.11
N GLY A 148 9.24 14.70 9.38
CA GLY A 148 8.97 16.13 9.55
C GLY A 148 8.30 16.51 10.88
N PRO A 149 7.82 17.76 11.01
CA PRO A 149 7.15 18.23 12.22
C PRO A 149 5.98 17.31 12.63
N LYS A 150 5.94 16.91 13.91
CA LYS A 150 4.97 15.94 14.45
C LYS A 150 3.51 16.29 14.13
N THR A 151 3.17 17.57 14.11
CA THR A 151 1.83 18.06 13.76
C THR A 151 1.47 17.75 12.30
N THR A 152 2.35 18.09 11.36
CA THR A 152 2.22 17.75 9.94
C THR A 152 2.18 16.24 9.73
N SER A 153 3.13 15.49 10.30
CA SER A 153 3.21 14.03 10.12
C SER A 153 1.94 13.32 10.61
N LYS A 154 1.36 13.76 11.74
CA LYS A 154 0.09 13.24 12.25
C LYS A 154 -1.10 13.59 11.35
N ALA A 155 -1.13 14.80 10.79
CA ALA A 155 -2.18 15.21 9.87
C ALA A 155 -2.14 14.38 8.57
N MET A 156 -0.94 14.18 8.00
CA MET A 156 -0.75 13.31 6.84
C MET A 156 -1.16 11.87 7.12
N HIS A 157 -0.72 11.31 8.26
CA HIS A 157 -1.08 9.96 8.68
C HIS A 157 -2.60 9.80 8.82
N SER A 158 -3.27 10.77 9.44
CA SER A 158 -4.73 10.76 9.60
C SER A 158 -5.46 10.84 8.26
N ALA A 159 -5.00 11.68 7.33
CA ALA A 159 -5.61 11.79 6.00
C ALA A 159 -5.42 10.53 5.16
N LEU A 160 -4.22 9.93 5.18
CA LEU A 160 -3.95 8.62 4.55
C LEU A 160 -4.83 7.52 5.13
N ARG A 161 -5.02 7.55 6.46
CA ARG A 161 -5.86 6.60 7.19
C ARG A 161 -7.30 6.66 6.71
N GLU A 162 -7.85 7.85 6.50
CA GLU A 162 -9.23 8.02 6.01
C GLU A 162 -9.43 7.37 4.64
N LEU A 163 -8.51 7.61 3.69
CA LEU A 163 -8.53 6.94 2.38
C LEU A 163 -8.38 5.42 2.51
N PHE A 164 -7.42 4.97 3.30
CA PHE A 164 -7.19 3.54 3.53
C PHE A 164 -8.41 2.83 4.14
N MET A 165 -9.11 3.51 5.05
CA MET A 165 -10.32 2.97 5.66
C MET A 165 -11.49 2.87 4.68
N SER A 166 -11.46 3.61 3.58
CA SER A 166 -12.47 3.52 2.51
C SER A 166 -12.30 2.30 1.59
N LEU A 167 -11.22 1.53 1.73
CA LEU A 167 -11.00 0.30 0.97
C LEU A 167 -11.88 -0.84 1.51
N ASP A 168 -12.36 -1.70 0.61
CA ASP A 168 -13.23 -2.83 0.96
C ASP A 168 -12.44 -4.10 1.29
N TRP A 169 -11.23 -4.21 0.74
CA TRP A 169 -10.29 -5.26 1.08
C TRP A 169 -8.85 -4.76 1.05
N ILE A 170 -7.99 -5.43 1.81
CA ILE A 170 -6.55 -5.18 1.85
C ILE A 170 -5.79 -6.49 2.11
N PRO A 171 -4.48 -6.56 1.82
CA PRO A 171 -3.64 -7.64 2.30
C PRO A 171 -3.65 -7.66 3.83
N GLN A 172 -3.62 -8.85 4.43
CA GLN A 172 -3.32 -9.00 5.85
C GLN A 172 -1.83 -8.75 6.08
N ALA A 173 -1.46 -7.47 6.10
CA ALA A 173 -0.12 -7.03 6.40
C ALA A 173 0.28 -7.36 7.84
N ALA A 174 1.57 -7.60 8.03
CA ALA A 174 2.23 -7.79 9.30
C ALA A 174 3.52 -6.96 9.34
N SER A 175 4.13 -6.88 10.52
CA SER A 175 5.40 -6.16 10.72
C SER A 175 6.53 -6.69 9.83
N ASP A 176 6.53 -7.99 9.51
CA ASP A 176 7.60 -8.64 8.76
C ASP A 176 7.29 -8.81 7.26
N LYS A 177 6.02 -8.70 6.83
CA LYS A 177 5.64 -8.81 5.40
C LYS A 177 4.32 -8.13 5.07
N MET A 178 4.21 -7.60 3.85
CA MET A 178 2.98 -7.01 3.32
C MET A 178 1.91 -8.07 2.99
N TRP A 179 2.35 -9.21 2.43
CA TRP A 179 1.47 -10.26 1.94
C TRP A 179 1.74 -11.57 2.67
N ASN A 180 0.85 -11.93 3.58
CA ASN A 180 0.94 -13.20 4.28
C ASN A 180 0.34 -14.34 3.46
N THR A 181 1.13 -15.36 3.15
CA THR A 181 0.70 -16.56 2.41
C THR A 181 0.74 -17.83 3.24
N SER A 182 1.05 -17.72 4.54
CA SER A 182 1.23 -18.87 5.43
C SER A 182 -0.01 -19.76 5.47
N THR A 183 0.20 -21.05 5.62
CA THR A 183 -0.86 -22.05 5.89
C THR A 183 -1.11 -22.26 7.38
N LYS A 184 -0.30 -21.65 8.27
CA LYS A 184 -0.41 -21.79 9.73
C LYS A 184 -1.37 -20.76 10.32
N ASN A 185 -2.23 -21.10 11.29
CA ASN A 185 -3.18 -20.16 11.91
C ASN A 185 -4.13 -19.53 10.88
N THR A 186 -4.78 -20.37 10.06
CA THR A 186 -5.78 -19.96 9.05
C THR A 186 -7.20 -20.28 9.48
N ARG A 187 -7.45 -20.60 10.76
CA ARG A 187 -8.76 -21.09 11.24
C ARG A 187 -9.89 -20.10 10.94
N ASP A 188 -9.60 -18.80 11.02
CA ASP A 188 -10.59 -17.74 10.80
C ASP A 188 -10.69 -17.30 9.34
N PHE A 189 -9.95 -17.95 8.43
CA PHE A 189 -9.92 -17.60 7.01
C PHE A 189 -10.71 -18.60 6.18
N THR A 190 -11.58 -18.06 5.32
CA THR A 190 -12.22 -18.81 4.25
C THR A 190 -11.28 -18.86 3.04
N VAL A 191 -11.17 -20.04 2.42
CA VAL A 191 -10.31 -20.28 1.26
C VAL A 191 -11.12 -20.19 -0.02
N LEU A 192 -10.60 -19.49 -1.02
CA LEU A 192 -11.14 -19.43 -2.37
C LEU A 192 -10.06 -19.81 -3.41
N PRO A 193 -10.38 -20.60 -4.46
CA PRO A 193 -11.63 -21.33 -4.62
C PRO A 193 -11.82 -22.36 -3.51
N VAL A 194 -13.08 -22.75 -3.25
CA VAL A 194 -13.39 -23.81 -2.30
C VAL A 194 -12.61 -25.08 -2.69
N GLY A 195 -11.91 -25.66 -1.72
CA GLY A 195 -11.09 -26.86 -1.93
C GLY A 195 -9.61 -26.60 -2.26
N HIS A 196 -9.19 -25.34 -2.51
CA HIS A 196 -7.78 -25.02 -2.76
C HIS A 196 -6.87 -25.47 -1.59
N GLN A 197 -5.78 -26.16 -1.93
CA GLN A 197 -4.79 -26.67 -0.99
C GLN A 197 -3.47 -25.90 -1.15
N GLY A 198 -2.84 -25.55 -0.03
CA GLY A 198 -1.52 -24.90 -0.01
C GLY A 198 -1.55 -23.37 0.15
N PRO A 199 -0.40 -22.69 0.03
CA PRO A 199 -0.28 -21.25 0.24
C PRO A 199 -1.23 -20.43 -0.65
N ALA A 200 -1.69 -19.29 -0.15
CA ALA A 200 -2.50 -18.30 -0.86
C ALA A 200 -2.49 -16.99 -0.05
N PRO A 201 -2.52 -15.81 -0.70
CA PRO A 201 -2.52 -14.53 -0.03
C PRO A 201 -3.69 -14.38 0.93
N ARG A 202 -3.43 -13.85 2.11
CA ARG A 202 -4.44 -13.54 3.12
C ARG A 202 -4.92 -12.12 2.96
N LEU A 203 -6.23 -11.97 2.99
CA LEU A 203 -6.96 -10.73 2.77
C LEU A 203 -7.85 -10.44 3.98
N LEU A 204 -7.91 -9.17 4.35
CA LEU A 204 -8.90 -8.63 5.26
C LEU A 204 -10.00 -8.01 4.39
N VAL A 205 -11.27 -8.33 4.67
CA VAL A 205 -12.41 -7.83 3.89
C VAL A 205 -13.47 -7.21 4.79
N ARG A 206 -14.20 -6.24 4.25
CA ARG A 206 -15.38 -5.62 4.90
C ARG A 206 -16.69 -6.33 4.57
N LYS A 207 -16.76 -6.97 3.40
CA LYS A 207 -17.95 -7.65 2.87
C LYS A 207 -17.57 -8.98 2.21
N THR A 208 -18.56 -9.83 1.97
CA THR A 208 -18.35 -11.13 1.33
C THR A 208 -17.82 -10.94 -0.09
N PRO A 209 -16.68 -11.54 -0.47
CA PRO A 209 -16.25 -11.53 -1.85
C PRO A 209 -17.12 -12.45 -2.71
N ILE A 210 -17.24 -12.08 -3.98
CA ILE A 210 -17.83 -12.91 -5.04
C ILE A 210 -16.68 -13.74 -5.64
N TRP A 211 -16.93 -15.02 -5.90
CA TRP A 211 -15.98 -15.94 -6.52
C TRP A 211 -16.55 -16.52 -7.80
#